data_AF-A0A0E9MZW2-F1
#
_entry.id   AF-A0A0E9MZW2-F1
#
_cell.length_a   1.000
_cell.length_b   1.000
_cell.length_c   1.000
_cell.angle_alpha   90.00
_cell.angle_beta   90.00
_cell.angle_gamma   90.00
#
_symmetry.space_group_name_H-M   'P 1'
#
loop_
_entity.id
_entity.type
_entity.pdbx_description
1 polymer ?
#
loop_
_entity_poly.entity_id
_entity_poly.type
_entity_poly.pdbx_seq_one_letter_code
_entity_poly.pdbx_strand_id
1 'polypeptide(L)'
;MKRFTRMSTYLVGIALLAAIAPGCQKDHDKIPVDDEVEITPLVRPQGQSLGPVVSKQIGAAGGTVETPGGAIKLQIPPGALNAETTIGIEPITNTNIAGVGPSFRLTPHGQQFAQPVTITYAYGNYTDSIPLTQTLGLSYQDENGVWRFVGADQTDIEMKRVSYRTKHFSNWSMMNRISLAPLQADLDPGATQTVRALVFTPVDSDDLLAPLSNDPNGAYYDRGYPVGEAAPMPSRFIKSWELHGPGNLTRASSSTVTYKAPASVEGMVTATVTLELNSPTPGTYLLLSKLNVLGNGWIELSIAGGAPVKFPASGIGKMGDRYLLSNPENEGGGYFLLAWNGGVGVYNYDLSNTGNHFHFQTSTTTYMSRFADPEVGLFPSGGQINITKLSNGRAEGTFTVTDAGYGPTLTSKTTASGKFSAKLNEQ
;
A
#
# COMPACT_ATOMS: atom_id res chain seq x y z
N MET A 1 106.97 19.35 2.62
CA MET A 1 107.72 20.60 2.36
C MET A 1 106.70 21.72 2.15
N LYS A 2 106.70 22.74 3.04
CA LYS A 2 105.87 23.97 3.06
C LYS A 2 104.34 23.77 3.17
N ARG A 3 103.70 23.98 4.32
CA ARG A 3 103.35 25.24 5.05
C ARG A 3 102.42 26.19 4.28
N PHE A 4 101.50 26.75 5.06
CA PHE A 4 100.64 27.94 4.88
C PHE A 4 99.26 27.71 4.23
N THR A 5 98.16 28.36 4.60
CA THR A 5 97.66 29.05 5.81
C THR A 5 96.18 29.35 5.51
N ARG A 6 95.36 29.47 6.57
CA ARG A 6 94.02 30.07 6.62
C ARG A 6 93.81 31.22 5.62
N MET A 7 92.59 31.42 5.09
CA MET A 7 91.60 32.35 5.67
C MET A 7 90.37 32.52 4.76
N SER A 8 89.21 32.47 5.41
CA SER A 8 87.98 33.25 5.20
C SER A 8 87.43 33.60 3.81
N THR A 9 86.22 33.06 3.62
CA THR A 9 84.96 33.79 3.37
C THR A 9 84.81 34.48 2.02
N TYR A 10 83.82 34.04 1.23
CA TYR A 10 82.58 34.76 0.86
C TYR A 10 81.84 33.79 -0.10
N LEU A 11 80.70 33.23 0.34
CA LEU A 11 79.36 33.70 -0.03
C LEU A 11 79.12 33.66 -1.54
N VAL A 12 78.25 32.76 -1.95
CA VAL A 12 77.11 32.94 -2.87
C VAL A 12 76.76 31.54 -3.37
N GLY A 13 75.64 31.02 -2.88
CA GLY A 13 75.01 29.85 -3.47
C GLY A 13 74.26 30.23 -4.75
N ILE A 14 74.07 29.27 -5.64
CA ILE A 14 72.78 28.95 -6.29
C ILE A 14 72.96 27.70 -7.17
N ALA A 15 72.07 26.74 -6.91
CA ALA A 15 71.44 25.73 -7.76
C ALA A 15 72.26 24.88 -8.76
N LEU A 16 72.13 23.55 -8.63
CA LEU A 16 71.81 22.70 -9.78
C LEU A 16 71.07 21.41 -9.36
N LEU A 17 70.10 21.04 -10.21
CA LEU A 17 69.08 19.98 -10.15
C LEU A 17 69.62 18.54 -9.97
N ALA A 18 68.83 17.67 -9.32
CA ALA A 18 68.29 16.43 -9.92
C ALA A 18 67.41 15.59 -8.95
N ALA A 19 66.12 15.50 -9.32
CA ALA A 19 65.13 14.42 -9.16
C ALA A 19 65.15 13.45 -7.94
N ILE A 20 64.12 13.57 -7.09
CA ILE A 20 63.49 12.44 -6.37
C ILE A 20 61.97 12.68 -6.39
N ALA A 21 61.20 11.70 -6.88
CA ALA A 21 59.74 11.76 -6.96
C ALA A 21 59.09 11.62 -5.57
N PRO A 22 58.07 12.43 -5.22
CA PRO A 22 57.21 12.12 -4.10
C PRO A 22 56.05 11.23 -4.56
N GLY A 23 56.00 10.01 -4.01
CA GLY A 23 54.78 9.20 -4.03
C GLY A 23 53.71 9.90 -3.19
N CYS A 24 52.63 10.34 -3.83
CA CYS A 24 51.43 10.79 -3.14
C CYS A 24 50.83 9.60 -2.35
N GLN A 25 50.90 9.68 -1.02
CA GLN A 25 49.93 8.99 -0.17
C GLN A 25 48.55 9.51 -0.57
N LYS A 26 47.67 8.60 -1.00
CA LYS A 26 46.24 8.90 -1.12
C LYS A 26 45.76 9.36 0.24
N ASP A 27 45.33 10.61 0.30
CA ASP A 27 44.44 11.08 1.36
C ASP A 27 43.31 10.06 1.45
N HIS A 28 43.15 9.48 2.63
CA HIS A 28 41.95 8.73 2.94
C HIS A 28 40.81 9.74 2.87
N ASP A 29 40.09 9.76 1.75
CA ASP A 29 38.76 10.32 1.68
C ASP A 29 38.02 9.85 2.93
N LYS A 30 37.69 10.80 3.79
CA LYS A 30 36.75 10.57 4.88
C LYS A 30 35.48 10.07 4.21
N ILE A 31 35.20 8.78 4.40
CA ILE A 31 33.90 8.20 4.11
C ILE A 31 32.88 9.12 4.79
N PRO A 32 31.94 9.74 4.07
CA PRO A 32 30.91 10.54 4.70
C PRO A 32 30.20 9.66 5.73
N VAL A 33 30.14 10.12 6.98
CA VAL A 33 29.28 9.52 7.99
C VAL A 33 27.86 9.59 7.44
N ASP A 34 27.27 8.42 7.23
CA ASP A 34 25.96 8.25 6.59
C ASP A 34 24.89 8.93 7.47
N ASP A 35 24.17 9.90 6.90
CA ASP A 35 23.22 10.73 7.65
C ASP A 35 22.13 9.85 8.30
N GLU A 36 21.87 10.10 9.59
CA GLU A 36 20.73 9.57 10.32
C GLU A 36 19.44 10.02 9.61
N VAL A 37 18.48 9.11 9.41
CA VAL A 37 17.22 9.51 8.77
C VAL A 37 16.37 10.26 9.79
N GLU A 38 16.36 11.58 9.68
CA GLU A 38 15.40 12.39 10.43
C GLU A 38 13.98 12.17 9.88
N ILE A 39 13.06 11.80 10.78
CA ILE A 39 11.64 11.71 10.50
C ILE A 39 10.92 12.76 11.32
N THR A 40 10.20 13.66 10.64
CA THR A 40 9.34 14.65 11.32
C THR A 40 8.09 13.95 11.85
N PRO A 41 7.89 13.85 13.18
CA PRO A 41 6.74 13.16 13.76
C PRO A 41 5.42 13.77 13.28
N LEU A 42 4.45 12.93 12.93
CA LEU A 42 3.19 13.39 12.37
C LEU A 42 2.04 13.22 13.38
N VAL A 43 1.45 14.35 13.80
CA VAL A 43 0.26 14.37 14.64
C VAL A 43 -0.95 13.92 13.81
N ARG A 44 -1.69 12.92 14.30
CA ARG A 44 -2.88 12.37 13.63
C ARG A 44 -4.10 12.45 14.54
N PRO A 45 -5.31 12.62 13.99
CA PRO A 45 -6.52 12.52 14.79
C PRO A 45 -6.68 11.10 15.36
N GLN A 46 -7.46 10.98 16.43
CA GLN A 46 -7.90 9.65 16.89
C GLN A 46 -8.83 9.02 15.85
N GLY A 47 -8.81 7.69 15.76
CA GLY A 47 -9.72 6.97 14.88
C GLY A 47 -11.19 7.07 15.33
N GLN A 48 -12.08 7.14 14.35
CA GLN A 48 -13.53 7.08 14.54
C GLN A 48 -13.98 5.64 14.69
N SER A 49 -15.03 5.39 15.48
CA SER A 49 -15.61 4.06 15.66
C SER A 49 -16.09 3.47 14.33
N LEU A 50 -15.77 2.20 14.08
CA LEU A 50 -16.20 1.44 12.90
C LEU A 50 -17.28 0.40 13.21
N GLY A 51 -17.70 0.28 14.47
CA GLY A 51 -18.65 -0.76 14.85
C GLY A 51 -18.74 -1.02 16.35
N PRO A 52 -19.39 -2.13 16.73
CA PRO A 52 -19.63 -2.43 18.14
C PRO A 52 -18.34 -2.74 18.90
N VAL A 53 -18.33 -2.37 20.18
CA VAL A 53 -17.27 -2.73 21.13
C VAL A 53 -17.46 -4.16 21.62
N VAL A 54 -16.38 -4.93 21.66
CA VAL A 54 -16.35 -6.24 22.32
C VAL A 54 -15.76 -6.07 23.70
N SER A 55 -16.47 -6.43 24.76
CA SER A 55 -16.03 -6.22 26.13
C SER A 55 -16.21 -7.43 27.03
N LYS A 56 -15.35 -7.57 28.03
CA LYS A 56 -15.43 -8.62 29.06
C LYS A 56 -14.89 -8.10 30.40
N GLN A 57 -15.50 -8.55 31.49
CA GLN A 57 -14.99 -8.30 32.84
C GLN A 57 -13.82 -9.25 33.13
N ILE A 58 -12.67 -8.71 33.53
CA ILE A 58 -11.44 -9.46 33.82
C ILE A 58 -10.90 -8.99 35.18
N GLY A 59 -10.68 -9.93 36.09
CA GLY A 59 -10.06 -9.69 37.39
C GLY A 59 -8.60 -10.17 37.48
N ALA A 60 -8.13 -10.35 38.71
CA ALA A 60 -6.74 -10.70 39.01
C ALA A 60 -6.30 -12.07 38.46
N ALA A 61 -7.25 -12.98 38.17
CA ALA A 61 -6.96 -14.26 37.53
C ALA A 61 -6.52 -14.12 36.06
N GLY A 62 -6.65 -12.94 35.46
CA GLY A 62 -6.39 -12.71 34.05
C GLY A 62 -7.49 -13.28 33.15
N GLY A 63 -7.25 -13.25 31.84
CA GLY A 63 -8.18 -13.79 30.87
C GLY A 63 -7.89 -13.34 29.45
N THR A 64 -8.90 -13.46 28.59
CA THR A 64 -8.78 -13.18 27.15
C THR A 64 -10.03 -12.48 26.65
N VAL A 65 -9.81 -11.50 25.76
CA VAL A 65 -10.84 -10.80 24.98
C VAL A 65 -10.41 -10.85 23.51
N GLU A 66 -11.32 -11.20 22.62
CA GLU A 66 -11.03 -11.36 21.19
C GLU A 66 -12.21 -10.85 20.36
N THR A 67 -11.93 -10.18 19.26
CA THR A 67 -12.98 -9.73 18.32
C THR A 67 -13.58 -10.91 17.55
N PRO A 68 -14.87 -10.86 17.18
CA PRO A 68 -15.44 -11.78 16.20
C PRO A 68 -14.56 -11.90 14.95
N GLY A 69 -14.30 -13.13 14.51
CA GLY A 69 -13.41 -13.39 13.37
C GLY A 69 -11.90 -13.32 13.68
N GLY A 70 -11.51 -13.02 14.92
CA GLY A 70 -10.12 -13.15 15.38
C GLY A 70 -9.13 -12.12 14.82
N ALA A 71 -9.61 -10.93 14.42
CA ALA A 71 -8.77 -9.86 13.90
C ALA A 71 -7.75 -9.36 14.94
N ILE A 72 -8.18 -9.22 16.20
CA ILE A 72 -7.30 -8.90 17.33
C ILE A 72 -7.71 -9.68 18.58
N LYS A 73 -6.71 -10.11 19.34
CA LYS A 73 -6.83 -10.83 20.61
C LYS A 73 -5.98 -10.17 21.68
N LEU A 74 -6.55 -9.99 22.86
CA LEU A 74 -5.87 -9.56 24.08
C LEU A 74 -5.74 -10.73 25.04
N GLN A 75 -4.54 -10.97 25.55
CA GLN A 75 -4.30 -11.93 26.61
C GLN A 75 -3.72 -11.23 27.85
N ILE A 76 -4.55 -11.15 28.89
CA ILE A 76 -4.23 -10.52 30.16
C ILE A 76 -3.73 -11.61 31.11
N PRO A 77 -2.45 -11.62 31.52
CA PRO A 77 -1.96 -12.65 32.41
C PRO A 77 -2.49 -12.47 33.85
N PRO A 78 -2.48 -13.54 34.67
CA PRO A 78 -2.75 -13.42 36.10
C PRO A 78 -1.85 -12.35 36.76
N GLY A 79 -2.43 -11.58 37.68
CA GLY A 79 -1.72 -10.51 38.39
C GLY A 79 -1.48 -9.23 37.58
N ALA A 80 -1.94 -9.14 36.33
CA ALA A 80 -1.87 -7.89 35.56
C ALA A 80 -2.83 -6.81 36.10
N LEU A 81 -3.96 -7.25 36.66
CA LEU A 81 -5.00 -6.43 37.27
C LEU A 81 -5.13 -6.76 38.75
N ASN A 82 -5.48 -5.77 39.56
CA ASN A 82 -5.72 -5.92 41.00
C ASN A 82 -7.21 -5.95 41.39
N ALA A 83 -8.11 -5.65 40.44
CA ALA A 83 -9.55 -5.62 40.61
C ALA A 83 -10.27 -5.97 39.30
N GLU A 84 -11.55 -6.33 39.40
CA GLU A 84 -12.41 -6.56 38.23
C GLU A 84 -12.49 -5.30 37.36
N THR A 85 -12.05 -5.43 36.11
CA THR A 85 -11.99 -4.33 35.13
C THR A 85 -12.71 -4.75 33.86
N THR A 86 -13.56 -3.87 33.32
CA THR A 86 -14.16 -4.08 32.00
C THR A 86 -13.13 -3.77 30.92
N ILE A 87 -12.62 -4.82 30.28
CA ILE A 87 -11.67 -4.75 29.17
C ILE A 87 -12.45 -4.74 27.86
N GLY A 88 -12.19 -3.76 26.99
CA GLY A 88 -12.90 -3.60 25.72
C GLY A 88 -11.98 -3.40 24.53
N ILE A 89 -12.42 -3.89 23.37
CA ILE A 89 -11.79 -3.72 22.06
C ILE A 89 -12.81 -3.09 21.12
N GLU A 90 -12.47 -1.94 20.56
CA GLU A 90 -13.31 -1.22 19.60
C GLU A 90 -12.56 -1.06 18.27
N PRO A 91 -13.11 -1.51 17.13
CA PRO A 91 -12.52 -1.22 15.82
C PRO A 91 -12.69 0.26 15.50
N ILE A 92 -11.61 0.89 15.04
CA ILE A 92 -11.58 2.31 14.67
C ILE A 92 -10.93 2.51 13.29
N THR A 93 -11.24 3.63 12.64
CA THR A 93 -10.58 4.05 11.39
C THR A 93 -9.07 4.13 11.61
N ASN A 94 -8.28 3.58 10.68
CA ASN A 94 -6.83 3.65 10.77
C ASN A 94 -6.32 5.05 10.42
N THR A 95 -5.72 5.73 11.40
CA THR A 95 -5.10 7.05 11.22
C THR A 95 -3.57 6.97 11.25
N ASN A 96 -2.97 5.77 11.22
CA ASN A 96 -1.53 5.61 11.02
C ASN A 96 -1.22 5.67 9.51
N ILE A 97 -0.32 6.56 9.08
CA ILE A 97 0.08 6.71 7.66
C ILE A 97 0.71 5.44 7.06
N ALA A 98 1.35 4.63 7.90
CA ALA A 98 2.00 3.37 7.52
C ALA A 98 1.17 2.15 7.94
N GLY A 99 -0.06 2.40 8.42
CA GLY A 99 -0.95 1.41 8.98
C GLY A 99 -1.46 0.42 7.93
N VAL A 100 -1.61 -0.83 8.35
CA VAL A 100 -2.14 -1.93 7.55
C VAL A 100 -3.43 -2.43 8.21
N GLY A 101 -4.53 -2.45 7.45
CA GLY A 101 -5.84 -2.85 7.96
C GLY A 101 -6.47 -1.82 8.91
N PRO A 102 -7.47 -2.20 9.73
CA PRO A 102 -8.10 -1.32 10.72
C PRO A 102 -7.13 -0.98 11.85
N SER A 103 -7.53 -0.09 12.75
CA SER A 103 -6.90 0.07 14.06
C SER A 103 -7.90 -0.29 15.15
N PHE A 104 -7.43 -0.47 16.39
CA PHE A 104 -8.29 -0.80 17.52
C PHE A 104 -8.03 0.11 18.71
N ARG A 105 -9.10 0.61 19.33
CA ARG A 105 -9.05 1.27 20.63
C ARG A 105 -9.20 0.21 21.73
N LEU A 106 -8.20 0.12 22.60
CA LEU A 106 -8.23 -0.76 23.76
C LEU A 106 -8.68 0.06 24.98
N THR A 107 -9.62 -0.48 25.74
CA THR A 107 -10.25 0.23 26.87
C THR A 107 -10.14 -0.56 28.18
N PRO A 108 -9.98 0.12 29.34
CA PRO A 108 -9.95 1.59 29.48
C PRO A 108 -8.64 2.21 29.00
N HIS A 109 -8.73 3.38 28.36
CA HIS A 109 -7.57 4.09 27.82
C HIS A 109 -6.63 4.50 28.97
N GLY A 110 -5.32 4.34 28.79
CA GLY A 110 -4.32 4.67 29.80
C GLY A 110 -4.22 3.68 30.97
N GLN A 111 -5.00 2.58 30.96
CA GLN A 111 -4.87 1.51 31.94
C GLN A 111 -3.41 1.06 32.04
N GLN A 112 -2.85 1.04 33.24
CA GLN A 112 -1.51 0.51 33.50
C GLN A 112 -1.61 -0.89 34.09
N PHE A 113 -0.89 -1.84 33.52
CA PHE A 113 -0.88 -3.24 33.98
C PHE A 113 0.38 -3.54 34.79
N ALA A 114 0.22 -4.28 35.89
CA ALA A 114 1.36 -4.73 36.70
C ALA A 114 2.21 -5.77 35.95
N GLN A 115 1.59 -6.53 35.04
CA GLN A 115 2.21 -7.51 34.16
C GLN A 115 1.85 -7.19 32.70
N PRO A 116 2.78 -7.35 31.74
CA PRO A 116 2.48 -7.04 30.34
C PRO A 116 1.32 -7.87 29.77
N VAL A 117 0.39 -7.21 29.08
CA VAL A 117 -0.68 -7.83 28.31
C VAL A 117 -0.18 -8.10 26.89
N THR A 118 -0.49 -9.27 26.34
CA THR A 118 -0.16 -9.59 24.94
C THR A 118 -1.28 -9.13 24.02
N ILE A 119 -0.94 -8.30 23.04
CA ILE A 119 -1.78 -7.96 21.89
C ILE A 119 -1.34 -8.86 20.73
N THR A 120 -2.28 -9.58 20.13
CA THR A 120 -2.05 -10.38 18.92
C THR A 120 -2.99 -9.91 17.81
N TYR A 121 -2.41 -9.57 16.67
CA TYR A 121 -3.11 -9.09 15.48
C TYR A 121 -3.04 -10.14 14.37
N ALA A 122 -4.17 -10.45 13.74
CA ALA A 122 -4.19 -11.30 12.56
C ALA A 122 -4.07 -10.44 11.29
N TYR A 123 -3.10 -10.79 10.44
CA TYR A 123 -2.81 -10.03 9.22
C TYR A 123 -3.18 -10.77 7.93
N GLY A 124 -3.77 -11.97 8.03
CA GLY A 124 -4.04 -12.84 6.88
C GLY A 124 -4.90 -12.22 5.78
N ASN A 125 -5.82 -11.31 6.12
CA ASN A 125 -6.67 -10.61 5.16
C ASN A 125 -6.00 -9.38 4.54
N TYR A 126 -4.77 -9.05 4.93
CA TYR A 126 -4.05 -7.84 4.51
C TYR A 126 -2.68 -8.17 3.90
N THR A 127 -2.43 -9.42 3.49
CA THR A 127 -1.13 -9.86 2.96
C THR A 127 -0.68 -9.02 1.76
N ASP A 128 -1.61 -8.61 0.90
CA ASP A 128 -1.31 -7.83 -0.30
C ASP A 128 -0.91 -6.36 0.03
N SER A 129 -1.16 -5.92 1.26
CA SER A 129 -0.77 -4.61 1.79
C SER A 129 0.49 -4.66 2.66
N ILE A 130 1.11 -5.83 2.83
CA ILE A 130 2.29 -6.04 3.67
C ILE A 130 3.51 -6.25 2.77
N PRO A 131 4.34 -5.21 2.56
CA PRO A 131 5.50 -5.31 1.68
C PRO A 131 6.56 -6.29 2.18
N LEU A 132 6.77 -6.38 3.50
CA LEU A 132 7.81 -7.23 4.09
C LEU A 132 7.47 -7.58 5.54
N THR A 133 7.22 -8.86 5.84
CA THR A 133 6.78 -9.31 7.18
C THR A 133 7.82 -9.06 8.28
N GLN A 134 9.11 -8.99 7.95
CA GLN A 134 10.18 -8.72 8.91
C GLN A 134 10.20 -7.27 9.41
N THR A 135 9.48 -6.38 8.73
CA THR A 135 9.29 -4.98 9.17
C THR A 135 7.85 -4.68 9.60
N LEU A 136 7.03 -5.74 9.68
CA LEU A 136 5.67 -5.67 10.20
C LEU A 136 5.72 -5.65 11.73
N GLY A 137 4.96 -4.75 12.33
CA GLY A 137 4.84 -4.67 13.78
C GLY A 137 3.59 -3.93 14.21
N LEU A 138 3.51 -3.70 15.52
CA LEU A 138 2.48 -2.87 16.09
C LEU A 138 3.00 -1.46 16.34
N SER A 139 2.03 -0.56 16.45
CA SER A 139 2.21 0.83 16.82
C SER A 139 1.07 1.23 17.73
N TYR A 140 1.34 2.18 18.62
CA TYR A 140 0.31 2.79 19.47
C TYR A 140 0.27 4.30 19.25
N GLN A 141 -0.88 4.92 19.44
CA GLN A 141 -1.00 6.38 19.40
C GLN A 141 -0.76 6.96 20.79
N ASP A 142 0.19 7.89 20.92
CA ASP A 142 0.49 8.57 22.17
C ASP A 142 -0.50 9.71 22.47
N GLU A 143 -0.38 10.32 23.65
CA GLU A 143 -1.26 11.41 24.12
C GLU A 143 -1.15 12.68 23.26
N ASN A 144 -0.05 12.86 22.53
CA ASN A 144 0.15 13.97 21.59
C ASN A 144 -0.43 13.66 20.20
N GLY A 145 -1.06 12.50 20.01
CA GLY A 145 -1.63 12.07 18.74
C GLY A 145 -0.59 11.52 17.76
N VAL A 146 0.65 11.30 18.19
CA VAL A 146 1.72 10.74 17.35
C VAL A 146 1.71 9.22 17.48
N TRP A 147 1.75 8.52 16.33
CA TRP A 147 1.91 7.06 16.33
C TRP A 147 3.36 6.70 16.68
N ARG A 148 3.53 5.68 17.51
CA ARG A 148 4.82 5.14 17.96
C ARG A 148 4.94 3.71 17.49
N PHE A 149 5.87 3.45 16.57
CA PHE A 149 6.16 2.10 16.11
C PHE A 149 7.01 1.37 17.15
N VAL A 150 6.55 0.19 17.54
CA VAL A 150 7.22 -0.61 18.58
C VAL A 150 7.70 -1.97 18.06
N GLY A 151 7.47 -2.29 16.79
CA GLY A 151 7.87 -3.56 16.22
C GLY A 151 6.98 -4.72 16.69
N ALA A 152 7.54 -5.91 16.77
CA ALA A 152 6.84 -7.12 17.19
C ALA A 152 7.74 -7.95 18.11
N ASP A 153 7.15 -8.52 19.15
CA ASP A 153 7.80 -9.54 19.97
C ASP A 153 7.83 -10.89 19.23
N GLN A 154 6.79 -11.15 18.43
CA GLN A 154 6.65 -12.40 17.68
C GLN A 154 5.87 -12.17 16.39
N THR A 155 6.36 -12.76 15.29
CA THR A 155 5.65 -12.86 14.01
C THR A 155 5.50 -14.33 13.64
N ASP A 156 4.26 -14.82 13.64
CA ASP A 156 3.89 -16.17 13.21
C ASP A 156 3.43 -16.11 11.76
N ILE A 157 4.29 -16.60 10.85
CA ILE A 157 4.07 -16.56 9.41
C ILE A 157 3.01 -17.59 8.97
N GLU A 158 2.92 -18.72 9.67
CA GLU A 158 1.99 -19.80 9.34
C GLU A 158 0.55 -19.42 9.72
N MET A 159 0.37 -18.93 10.95
CA MET A 159 -0.93 -18.44 11.42
C MET A 159 -1.24 -17.00 10.97
N LYS A 160 -0.28 -16.33 10.31
CA LYS A 160 -0.35 -14.93 9.87
C LYS A 160 -0.74 -13.99 11.00
N ARG A 161 0.05 -14.02 12.08
CA ARG A 161 -0.15 -13.20 13.29
C ARG A 161 1.10 -12.43 13.69
N VAL A 162 0.91 -11.24 14.21
CA VAL A 162 1.96 -10.42 14.82
C VAL A 162 1.55 -10.09 16.25
N SER A 163 2.48 -10.20 17.19
CA SER A 163 2.19 -9.98 18.61
C SER A 163 3.19 -9.05 19.27
N TYR A 164 2.71 -8.34 20.28
CA TYR A 164 3.49 -7.40 21.08
C TYR A 164 2.95 -7.40 22.51
N ARG A 165 3.84 -7.38 23.50
CA ARG A 165 3.47 -7.21 24.91
C ARG A 165 3.57 -5.74 25.30
N THR A 166 2.56 -5.23 26.00
CA THR A 166 2.53 -3.85 26.48
C THR A 166 2.01 -3.78 27.91
N LYS A 167 2.37 -2.72 28.63
CA LYS A 167 1.79 -2.42 29.95
C LYS A 167 0.69 -1.37 29.93
N HIS A 168 0.29 -0.89 28.75
CA HIS A 168 -0.75 0.12 28.64
C HIS A 168 -1.79 -0.15 27.56
N PHE A 169 -2.97 0.46 27.73
CA PHE A 169 -3.99 0.52 26.69
C PHE A 169 -4.08 1.91 26.07
N SER A 170 -4.32 1.92 24.76
CA SER A 170 -4.45 3.12 23.92
C SER A 170 -5.08 2.71 22.58
N ASN A 171 -4.92 3.52 21.54
CA ASN A 171 -5.19 3.10 20.17
C ASN A 171 -3.98 2.33 19.62
N TRP A 172 -4.23 1.21 18.97
CA TRP A 172 -3.22 0.31 18.40
C TRP A 172 -3.48 0.06 16.92
N SER A 173 -2.41 0.01 16.14
CA SER A 173 -2.45 -0.21 14.69
C SER A 173 -1.29 -1.12 14.29
N MET A 174 -1.56 -2.05 13.39
CA MET A 174 -0.50 -2.79 12.71
C MET A 174 0.10 -1.90 11.61
N MET A 175 1.42 -1.92 11.42
CA MET A 175 2.08 -1.15 10.36
C MET A 175 3.35 -1.83 9.85
N ASN A 176 3.74 -1.47 8.63
CA ASN A 176 5.04 -1.80 8.07
C ASN A 176 5.98 -0.60 8.18
N ARG A 177 7.19 -0.80 8.73
CA ARG A 177 8.19 0.26 8.92
C ARG A 177 8.67 0.88 7.58
N ILE A 178 8.66 0.08 6.52
CA ILE A 178 9.08 0.45 5.17
C ILE A 178 8.07 0.00 4.12
N SER A 179 8.06 0.65 2.97
CA SER A 179 7.16 0.29 1.86
C SER A 179 7.69 0.74 0.50
N LEU A 180 7.12 0.19 -0.56
CA LEU A 180 7.18 0.76 -1.91
C LEU A 180 5.92 1.56 -2.18
N ALA A 181 6.06 2.75 -2.75
CA ALA A 181 4.94 3.58 -3.18
C ALA A 181 4.97 3.78 -4.71
N PRO A 182 3.93 3.36 -5.44
CA PRO A 182 2.79 2.57 -4.97
C PRO A 182 3.15 1.10 -4.71
N LEU A 183 2.40 0.41 -3.83
CA LEU A 183 2.46 -1.05 -3.70
C LEU A 183 1.80 -1.75 -4.89
N GLN A 184 0.74 -1.15 -5.42
CA GLN A 184 0.09 -1.60 -6.64
C GLN A 184 -0.39 -0.40 -7.46
N ALA A 185 -0.29 -0.50 -8.79
CA ALA A 185 -0.90 0.46 -9.70
C ALA A 185 -1.41 -0.21 -10.97
N ASP A 186 -2.50 0.36 -11.51
CA ASP A 186 -3.07 -0.02 -12.80
C ASP A 186 -2.79 1.07 -13.83
N LEU A 187 -2.14 0.69 -14.92
CA LEU A 187 -1.52 1.58 -15.90
C LEU A 187 -2.07 1.33 -17.31
N ASP A 188 -2.20 2.39 -18.09
CA ASP A 188 -2.42 2.26 -19.54
C ASP A 188 -1.11 1.85 -20.25
N PRO A 189 -1.19 1.22 -21.44
CA PRO A 189 -0.01 0.99 -22.28
C PRO A 189 0.80 2.26 -22.52
N GLY A 190 2.13 2.13 -22.48
CA GLY A 190 3.08 3.23 -22.64
C GLY A 190 3.18 4.19 -21.46
N ALA A 191 2.32 4.06 -20.44
CA ALA A 191 2.36 4.91 -19.26
C ALA A 191 3.66 4.71 -18.47
N THR A 192 4.00 5.75 -17.70
CA THR A 192 5.17 5.76 -16.82
C THR A 192 4.71 5.84 -15.37
N GLN A 193 5.32 5.05 -14.50
CA GLN A 193 5.04 5.02 -13.06
C GLN A 193 6.34 5.18 -12.27
N THR A 194 6.36 6.12 -11.33
CA THR A 194 7.46 6.22 -10.37
C THR A 194 7.19 5.29 -9.19
N VAL A 195 8.18 4.52 -8.79
CA VAL A 195 8.16 3.66 -7.60
C VAL A 195 9.25 4.15 -6.63
N ARG A 196 8.85 4.43 -5.39
CA ARG A 196 9.73 4.98 -4.34
C ARG A 196 9.85 4.00 -3.18
N ALA A 197 11.07 3.80 -2.69
CA ALA A 197 11.33 3.12 -1.43
C ALA A 197 11.25 4.13 -0.29
N LEU A 198 10.38 3.85 0.69
CA LEU A 198 10.06 4.76 1.78
C LEU A 198 10.30 4.12 3.15
N VAL A 199 10.63 4.96 4.12
CA VAL A 199 10.70 4.63 5.54
C VAL A 199 9.90 5.63 6.37
N PHE A 200 9.24 5.15 7.42
CA PHE A 200 8.26 5.93 8.20
C PHE A 200 8.70 6.26 9.63
N THR A 201 9.89 5.81 10.04
CA THR A 201 10.44 5.96 11.39
C THR A 201 11.92 6.34 11.29
N PRO A 202 12.52 7.01 12.29
CA PRO A 202 13.95 7.17 12.35
C PRO A 202 14.68 5.84 12.19
N VAL A 203 15.83 5.87 11.51
CA VAL A 203 16.71 4.71 11.32
C VAL A 203 18.15 5.14 11.55
N ASP A 204 18.74 4.60 12.61
CA ASP A 204 20.15 4.79 12.93
C ASP A 204 21.05 4.05 11.92
N SER A 205 22.37 4.23 12.05
CA SER A 205 23.37 3.77 11.07
C SER A 205 23.26 2.29 10.72
N ASP A 206 22.88 1.43 11.66
CA ASP A 206 23.13 -0.02 11.52
C ASP A 206 21.93 -0.95 11.56
N ASP A 207 20.67 -0.49 11.74
CA ASP A 207 19.61 -1.51 11.83
C ASP A 207 18.17 -1.16 11.43
N LEU A 208 17.88 -1.41 10.15
CA LEU A 208 16.52 -1.41 9.60
C LEU A 208 15.74 -2.68 9.97
N LEU A 209 16.44 -3.82 10.04
CA LEU A 209 15.86 -5.17 10.21
C LEU A 209 16.05 -5.72 11.63
N ALA A 210 16.69 -4.97 12.53
CA ALA A 210 16.78 -5.27 13.94
C ALA A 210 15.38 -5.55 14.45
N PRO A 211 15.19 -6.65 15.18
CA PRO A 211 14.11 -6.69 16.13
C PRO A 211 14.21 -5.45 17.01
N LEU A 212 13.16 -4.64 17.03
CA LEU A 212 12.99 -3.63 18.06
C LEU A 212 12.75 -4.38 19.36
N SER A 213 13.83 -4.79 20.02
CA SER A 213 13.74 -5.69 21.16
C SER A 213 13.19 -4.91 22.35
N ASN A 214 11.98 -5.27 22.78
CA ASN A 214 11.60 -5.08 24.16
C ASN A 214 12.36 -6.11 24.99
N ASP A 215 13.36 -5.67 25.75
CA ASP A 215 13.97 -6.52 26.75
C ASP A 215 12.87 -6.99 27.73
N PRO A 216 12.54 -8.30 27.79
CA PRO A 216 11.51 -8.82 28.68
C PRO A 216 11.86 -8.63 30.17
N ASN A 217 13.14 -8.46 30.48
CA ASN A 217 13.69 -8.27 31.83
C ASN A 217 14.12 -6.82 32.09
N GLY A 218 14.09 -5.98 31.05
CA GLY A 218 14.31 -4.55 31.15
C GLY A 218 13.07 -3.86 31.72
N ALA A 219 13.23 -2.61 32.15
CA ALA A 219 12.06 -1.78 32.34
C ALA A 219 11.37 -1.65 30.99
N TYR A 220 10.18 -2.25 30.83
CA TYR A 220 9.33 -2.08 29.65
C TYR A 220 9.15 -0.58 29.39
N TYR A 221 9.94 -0.05 28.45
CA TYR A 221 9.89 1.32 28.00
C TYR A 221 9.37 1.29 26.58
N ASP A 222 8.04 1.29 26.43
CA ASP A 222 7.33 1.38 25.15
C ASP A 222 7.53 2.77 24.52
N ARG A 223 8.75 3.32 24.41
CA ARG A 223 8.93 4.65 23.79
C ARG A 223 8.60 4.61 22.31
N GLY A 224 8.95 3.52 21.65
CA GLY A 224 8.80 3.33 20.21
C GLY A 224 9.50 4.42 19.38
N TYR A 225 9.45 4.26 18.07
CA TYR A 225 9.91 5.29 17.14
C TYR A 225 8.74 6.17 16.71
N PRO A 226 8.89 7.51 16.71
CA PRO A 226 7.85 8.36 16.15
C PRO A 226 7.63 8.00 14.69
N VAL A 227 6.36 7.78 14.34
CA VAL A 227 5.91 7.63 12.96
C VAL A 227 5.65 9.02 12.41
N GLY A 228 6.19 9.30 11.23
CA GLY A 228 6.18 10.64 10.67
C GLY A 228 6.21 10.66 9.16
N GLU A 229 6.31 11.85 8.58
CA GLU A 229 6.34 12.02 7.13
C GLU A 229 7.36 11.07 6.48
N ALA A 230 6.91 10.35 5.45
CA ALA A 230 7.71 9.31 4.84
C ALA A 230 8.97 9.89 4.20
N ALA A 231 10.14 9.38 4.58
CA ALA A 231 11.41 9.75 3.97
C ALA A 231 11.84 8.74 2.91
N PRO A 232 12.63 9.16 1.90
CA PRO A 232 13.30 8.24 0.99
C PRO A 232 14.19 7.27 1.77
N MET A 233 14.15 5.98 1.42
CA MET A 233 15.01 4.98 2.04
C MET A 233 16.49 5.27 1.77
N PRO A 234 17.37 5.24 2.78
CA PRO A 234 18.81 5.41 2.59
C PRO A 234 19.41 4.40 1.62
N SER A 235 20.38 4.86 0.82
CA SER A 235 21.01 4.02 -0.19
C SER A 235 21.76 2.80 0.40
N ARG A 236 22.24 2.91 1.65
CA ARG A 236 22.88 1.80 2.38
C ARG A 236 21.98 0.57 2.54
N PHE A 237 20.67 0.75 2.62
CA PHE A 237 19.72 -0.37 2.76
C PHE A 237 19.30 -0.96 1.41
N ILE A 238 19.72 -0.37 0.29
CA ILE A 238 19.27 -0.76 -1.04
C ILE A 238 20.36 -1.56 -1.73
N LYS A 239 20.09 -2.84 -1.98
CA LYS A 239 21.00 -3.73 -2.69
C LYS A 239 20.83 -3.61 -4.20
N SER A 240 19.62 -3.86 -4.70
CA SER A 240 19.33 -3.83 -6.13
C SER A 240 17.85 -3.53 -6.40
N TRP A 241 17.59 -3.02 -7.60
CA TRP A 241 16.24 -2.91 -8.15
C TRP A 241 16.15 -3.82 -9.37
N GLU A 242 15.09 -4.61 -9.44
CA GLU A 242 14.83 -5.52 -10.55
C GLU A 242 13.40 -5.35 -11.09
N LEU A 243 13.24 -5.63 -12.38
CA LEU A 243 11.94 -5.70 -13.03
C LEU A 243 11.72 -7.13 -13.49
N HIS A 244 10.61 -7.71 -13.06
CA HIS A 244 10.11 -8.98 -13.60
C HIS A 244 8.84 -8.71 -14.40
N GLY A 245 8.77 -9.26 -15.61
CA GLY A 245 7.66 -9.00 -16.52
C GLY A 245 7.98 -7.91 -17.55
N PRO A 246 6.97 -7.45 -18.30
CA PRO A 246 7.17 -6.61 -19.46
C PRO A 246 7.39 -5.14 -19.09
N GLY A 247 8.05 -4.39 -19.98
CA GLY A 247 8.33 -2.96 -19.79
C GLY A 247 9.82 -2.69 -19.58
N ASN A 248 10.13 -1.48 -19.10
CA ASN A 248 11.51 -1.07 -18.81
C ASN A 248 11.59 -0.36 -17.47
N LEU A 249 12.68 -0.56 -16.75
CA LEU A 249 12.96 0.12 -15.50
C LEU A 249 14.18 1.03 -15.66
N THR A 250 14.06 2.26 -15.21
CA THR A 250 15.15 3.24 -15.20
C THR A 250 15.36 3.77 -13.80
N ARG A 251 16.61 3.95 -13.40
CA ARG A 251 16.95 4.44 -12.07
C ARG A 251 16.92 5.97 -12.06
N ALA A 252 16.08 6.57 -11.21
CA ALA A 252 16.04 8.02 -11.01
C ALA A 252 16.95 8.46 -9.85
N SER A 253 17.03 7.65 -8.79
CA SER A 253 17.94 7.84 -7.65
C SER A 253 18.23 6.50 -6.98
N SER A 254 18.91 6.50 -5.83
CA SER A 254 19.14 5.26 -5.07
C SER A 254 17.83 4.57 -4.67
N SER A 255 16.86 5.35 -4.17
CA SER A 255 15.57 4.93 -3.62
C SER A 255 14.38 5.12 -4.54
N THR A 256 14.60 5.55 -5.79
CA THR A 256 13.52 5.79 -6.75
C THR A 256 13.86 5.21 -8.11
N VAL A 257 12.91 4.47 -8.65
CA VAL A 257 12.93 3.97 -10.03
C VAL A 257 11.69 4.42 -10.78
N THR A 258 11.83 4.48 -12.10
CA THR A 258 10.76 4.84 -13.02
C THR A 258 10.52 3.65 -13.94
N TYR A 259 9.34 3.05 -13.82
CA TYR A 259 8.84 2.02 -14.70
C TYR A 259 8.16 2.64 -15.92
N LYS A 260 8.43 2.10 -17.12
CA LYS A 260 7.72 2.43 -18.35
C LYS A 260 7.04 1.16 -18.89
N ALA A 261 5.72 1.21 -18.98
CA ALA A 261 4.91 0.14 -19.55
C ALA A 261 5.22 -0.04 -21.05
N PRO A 262 5.09 -1.26 -21.60
CA PRO A 262 5.13 -1.48 -23.05
C PRO A 262 4.10 -0.60 -23.75
N ALA A 263 4.44 -0.10 -24.95
CA ALA A 263 3.55 0.76 -25.73
C ALA A 263 2.26 0.05 -26.19
N SER A 264 2.29 -1.29 -26.30
CA SER A 264 1.14 -2.12 -26.61
C SER A 264 1.21 -3.43 -25.83
N VAL A 265 0.06 -3.88 -25.35
CA VAL A 265 -0.14 -5.14 -24.61
C VAL A 265 -1.47 -5.72 -25.06
N GLU A 266 -1.53 -7.03 -25.28
CA GLU A 266 -2.80 -7.74 -25.43
C GLU A 266 -3.30 -8.20 -24.06
N GLY A 267 -4.58 -7.95 -23.75
CA GLY A 267 -5.15 -8.32 -22.45
C GLY A 267 -4.60 -7.48 -21.30
N MET A 268 -4.46 -8.11 -20.13
CA MET A 268 -3.75 -7.56 -18.97
C MET A 268 -2.43 -8.30 -18.82
N VAL A 269 -1.36 -7.56 -18.55
CA VAL A 269 -0.09 -8.13 -18.07
C VAL A 269 0.33 -7.46 -16.78
N THR A 270 0.99 -8.21 -15.91
CA THR A 270 1.58 -7.67 -14.69
C THR A 270 3.10 -7.61 -14.82
N ALA A 271 3.66 -6.47 -14.42
CA ALA A 271 5.08 -6.32 -14.15
C ALA A 271 5.28 -6.11 -12.63
N THR A 272 6.35 -6.67 -12.09
CA THR A 272 6.70 -6.54 -10.67
C THR A 272 8.03 -5.83 -10.55
N VAL A 273 8.03 -4.68 -9.89
CA VAL A 273 9.25 -3.99 -9.47
C VAL A 273 9.66 -4.55 -8.10
N THR A 274 10.85 -5.12 -8.05
CA THR A 274 11.42 -5.71 -6.84
C THR A 274 12.55 -4.83 -6.33
N LEU A 275 12.55 -4.55 -5.02
CA LEU A 275 13.67 -3.95 -4.30
C LEU A 275 14.26 -5.00 -3.37
N GLU A 276 15.52 -5.38 -3.58
CA GLU A 276 16.27 -6.19 -2.62
C GLU A 276 16.98 -5.29 -1.60
N LEU A 277 16.88 -5.63 -0.32
CA LEU A 277 17.54 -4.90 0.75
C LEU A 277 18.94 -5.47 1.05
N ASN A 278 19.85 -4.58 1.45
CA ASN A 278 21.04 -4.99 2.20
C ASN A 278 20.59 -5.37 3.62
N SER A 279 21.04 -6.54 4.08
CA SER A 279 20.66 -7.09 5.39
C SER A 279 21.90 -7.51 6.18
N PRO A 280 21.97 -7.20 7.49
CA PRO A 280 23.02 -7.71 8.37
C PRO A 280 22.84 -9.21 8.68
N THR A 281 21.62 -9.74 8.52
CA THR A 281 21.30 -11.15 8.73
C THR A 281 21.23 -11.92 7.40
N PRO A 282 21.66 -13.20 7.37
CA PRO A 282 21.54 -14.03 6.18
C PRO A 282 20.09 -14.13 5.70
N GLY A 283 19.85 -13.82 4.43
CA GLY A 283 18.53 -13.91 3.81
C GLY A 283 18.39 -12.97 2.61
N THR A 284 17.34 -13.18 1.83
CA THR A 284 16.93 -12.27 0.76
C THR A 284 15.64 -11.59 1.19
N TYR A 285 15.67 -10.26 1.27
CA TYR A 285 14.56 -9.44 1.73
C TYR A 285 14.09 -8.58 0.57
N LEU A 286 12.88 -8.88 0.07
CA LEU A 286 12.33 -8.25 -1.13
C LEU A 286 11.10 -7.44 -0.76
N LEU A 287 11.07 -6.18 -1.18
CA LEU A 287 9.82 -5.43 -1.31
C LEU A 287 9.33 -5.51 -2.75
N LEU A 288 8.02 -5.62 -2.92
CA LEU A 288 7.38 -5.81 -4.22
C LEU A 288 6.40 -4.69 -4.50
N SER A 289 6.43 -4.17 -5.73
CA SER A 289 5.42 -3.26 -6.27
C SER A 289 4.83 -3.88 -7.53
N LYS A 290 3.51 -4.12 -7.52
CA LYS A 290 2.78 -4.80 -8.59
C LYS A 290 2.15 -3.79 -9.55
N LEU A 291 2.57 -3.80 -10.81
CA LEU A 291 2.11 -2.87 -11.83
C LEU A 291 1.32 -3.63 -12.90
N ASN A 292 0.00 -3.43 -12.96
CA ASN A 292 -0.84 -4.05 -13.98
C ASN A 292 -0.96 -3.11 -15.18
N VAL A 293 -0.69 -3.59 -16.39
CA VAL A 293 -0.87 -2.84 -17.62
C VAL A 293 -2.14 -3.33 -18.31
N LEU A 294 -3.13 -2.44 -18.42
CA LEU A 294 -4.48 -2.72 -18.91
C LEU A 294 -4.56 -2.53 -20.42
N GLY A 295 -3.95 -3.45 -21.18
CA GLY A 295 -3.80 -3.39 -22.64
C GLY A 295 -5.11 -3.25 -23.40
N ASN A 296 -6.06 -4.13 -23.11
CA ASN A 296 -7.39 -4.11 -23.75
C ASN A 296 -8.28 -2.96 -23.27
N GLY A 297 -7.96 -2.35 -22.13
CA GLY A 297 -8.76 -1.30 -21.53
C GLY A 297 -9.21 -1.60 -20.12
N TRP A 298 -10.05 -0.71 -19.62
CA TRP A 298 -10.56 -0.74 -18.27
C TRP A 298 -11.94 -0.12 -18.17
N ILE A 299 -12.66 -0.55 -17.14
CA ILE A 299 -13.94 0.00 -16.71
C ILE A 299 -13.77 0.46 -15.26
N GLU A 300 -14.36 1.61 -14.93
CA GLU A 300 -14.52 2.08 -13.56
C GLU A 300 -16.02 2.16 -13.27
N LEU A 301 -16.49 1.44 -12.25
CA LEU A 301 -17.91 1.29 -11.91
C LEU A 301 -18.17 1.66 -10.45
N SER A 302 -19.21 2.45 -10.23
CA SER A 302 -19.80 2.74 -8.93
C SER A 302 -21.26 2.27 -8.92
N ILE A 303 -21.64 1.56 -7.86
CA ILE A 303 -23.02 1.13 -7.57
C ILE A 303 -23.49 1.85 -6.31
N ALA A 304 -24.73 2.35 -6.32
CA ALA A 304 -25.36 3.03 -5.19
C ALA A 304 -24.55 4.22 -4.63
N GLY A 305 -23.76 4.90 -5.49
CA GLY A 305 -22.87 5.99 -5.07
C GLY A 305 -21.64 5.54 -4.26
N GLY A 306 -21.35 4.23 -4.22
CA GLY A 306 -20.15 3.70 -3.58
C GLY A 306 -18.86 4.14 -4.27
N ALA A 307 -17.71 3.90 -3.61
CA ALA A 307 -16.40 4.19 -4.20
C ALA A 307 -16.24 3.45 -5.55
N PRO A 308 -15.77 4.12 -6.62
CA PRO A 308 -15.61 3.47 -7.91
C PRO A 308 -14.55 2.35 -7.86
N VAL A 309 -14.86 1.21 -8.47
CA VAL A 309 -13.94 0.08 -8.63
C VAL A 309 -13.47 0.04 -10.08
N LYS A 310 -12.15 0.11 -10.27
CA LYS A 310 -11.51 -0.02 -11.59
C LYS A 310 -11.11 -1.48 -11.82
N PHE A 311 -11.42 -2.01 -13.00
CA PHE A 311 -11.08 -3.38 -13.41
C PHE A 311 -10.79 -3.45 -14.92
N PRO A 312 -10.04 -4.45 -15.38
CA PRO A 312 -9.78 -4.68 -16.81
C PRO A 312 -11.08 -4.81 -17.63
N ALA A 313 -10.98 -4.45 -18.90
CA ALA A 313 -12.01 -4.70 -19.88
C ALA A 313 -11.50 -5.58 -21.01
N SER A 314 -12.43 -6.26 -21.68
CA SER A 314 -12.18 -6.81 -23.01
C SER A 314 -11.98 -5.69 -24.03
N GLY A 315 -11.37 -6.03 -25.17
CA GLY A 315 -11.48 -5.15 -26.34
C GLY A 315 -12.93 -5.07 -26.79
N ILE A 316 -13.36 -3.88 -27.20
CA ILE A 316 -14.73 -3.63 -27.64
C ILE A 316 -14.97 -4.37 -28.95
N GLY A 317 -15.90 -5.32 -28.92
CA GLY A 317 -16.39 -5.98 -30.13
C GLY A 317 -17.35 -5.08 -30.88
N LYS A 318 -17.15 -4.92 -32.19
CA LYS A 318 -18.06 -4.21 -33.09
C LYS A 318 -18.77 -5.20 -34.01
N MET A 319 -20.10 -5.09 -34.09
CA MET A 319 -20.97 -5.89 -34.98
C MET A 319 -21.96 -4.95 -35.66
N GLY A 320 -21.67 -4.54 -36.89
CA GLY A 320 -22.41 -3.45 -37.55
C GLY A 320 -22.28 -2.15 -36.74
N ASP A 321 -23.41 -1.54 -36.38
CA ASP A 321 -23.46 -0.33 -35.56
C ASP A 321 -23.44 -0.60 -34.05
N ARG A 322 -23.46 -1.87 -33.64
CA ARG A 322 -23.48 -2.29 -32.24
C ARG A 322 -22.06 -2.47 -31.71
N TYR A 323 -21.83 -1.94 -30.52
CA TYR A 323 -20.59 -2.11 -29.77
C TYR A 323 -20.86 -2.87 -28.47
N LEU A 324 -19.91 -3.71 -28.08
CA LEU A 324 -19.98 -4.55 -26.88
C LEU A 324 -18.70 -4.40 -26.08
N LEU A 325 -18.79 -3.81 -24.90
CA LEU A 325 -17.74 -3.75 -23.89
C LEU A 325 -18.07 -4.75 -22.79
N SER A 326 -17.13 -5.60 -22.40
CA SER A 326 -17.36 -6.58 -21.35
C SER A 326 -16.20 -6.69 -20.38
N ASN A 327 -16.49 -7.23 -19.20
CA ASN A 327 -15.49 -7.87 -18.36
C ASN A 327 -15.91 -9.32 -18.06
N PRO A 328 -15.46 -10.30 -18.86
CA PRO A 328 -15.95 -11.68 -18.77
C PRO A 328 -15.27 -12.50 -17.68
N GLU A 329 -14.17 -12.02 -17.09
CA GLU A 329 -13.38 -12.80 -16.11
C GLU A 329 -13.72 -12.44 -14.65
N ASN A 330 -14.83 -11.71 -14.44
CA ASN A 330 -15.38 -11.38 -13.11
C ASN A 330 -14.43 -10.56 -12.21
N GLU A 331 -13.46 -9.86 -12.80
CA GLU A 331 -12.65 -8.88 -12.05
C GLU A 331 -13.50 -7.68 -11.64
N GLY A 332 -13.17 -7.07 -10.50
CA GLY A 332 -13.98 -5.99 -9.93
C GLY A 332 -15.26 -6.45 -9.24
N GLY A 333 -15.44 -7.76 -9.02
CA GLY A 333 -16.52 -8.33 -8.20
C GLY A 333 -17.80 -8.67 -8.96
N GLY A 334 -17.79 -8.60 -10.30
CA GLY A 334 -18.90 -9.04 -11.12
C GLY A 334 -18.53 -9.16 -12.61
N TYR A 335 -19.33 -9.92 -13.36
CA TYR A 335 -19.33 -9.88 -14.82
C TYR A 335 -19.96 -8.57 -15.30
N PHE A 336 -19.29 -7.88 -16.20
CA PHE A 336 -19.76 -6.60 -16.74
C PHE A 336 -20.12 -6.71 -18.22
N LEU A 337 -21.19 -6.02 -18.62
CA LEU A 337 -21.56 -5.80 -20.01
C LEU A 337 -22.13 -4.39 -20.19
N LEU A 338 -21.59 -3.65 -21.16
CA LEU A 338 -22.16 -2.42 -21.68
C LEU A 338 -22.27 -2.54 -23.19
N ALA A 339 -23.47 -2.34 -23.72
CA ALA A 339 -23.72 -2.33 -25.15
C ALA A 339 -24.40 -1.03 -25.57
N TRP A 340 -24.01 -0.52 -26.73
CA TRP A 340 -24.66 0.63 -27.34
C TRP A 340 -24.66 0.50 -28.87
N ASN A 341 -25.58 1.22 -29.50
CA ASN A 341 -25.70 1.31 -30.95
C ASN A 341 -25.41 2.74 -31.40
N GLY A 342 -24.41 2.91 -32.26
CA GLY A 342 -24.02 4.20 -32.83
C GLY A 342 -22.60 4.66 -32.48
N GLY A 343 -22.19 5.77 -33.10
CA GLY A 343 -20.88 6.39 -32.96
C GLY A 343 -20.71 7.25 -31.70
N VAL A 344 -19.92 8.33 -31.81
CA VAL A 344 -19.79 9.34 -30.75
C VAL A 344 -21.15 10.01 -30.52
N GLY A 345 -21.62 10.05 -29.28
CA GLY A 345 -22.97 10.52 -28.97
C GLY A 345 -23.52 10.02 -27.64
N VAL A 346 -24.79 10.35 -27.38
CA VAL A 346 -25.52 9.99 -26.15
C VAL A 346 -26.67 9.06 -26.49
N TYR A 347 -26.80 7.98 -25.73
CA TYR A 347 -27.72 6.87 -26.00
C TYR A 347 -28.51 6.51 -24.74
N ASN A 348 -29.83 6.52 -24.83
CA ASN A 348 -30.72 6.07 -23.76
C ASN A 348 -30.81 4.54 -23.74
N TYR A 349 -31.10 3.97 -22.57
CA TYR A 349 -31.37 2.54 -22.43
C TYR A 349 -32.72 2.15 -23.02
N ASP A 350 -32.81 0.91 -23.48
CA ASP A 350 -34.03 0.35 -24.03
C ASP A 350 -34.19 -1.13 -23.65
N LEU A 351 -35.33 -1.73 -24.04
CA LEU A 351 -35.67 -3.11 -23.68
C LEU A 351 -35.34 -4.13 -24.77
N SER A 352 -34.82 -3.71 -25.92
CA SER A 352 -34.43 -4.61 -27.01
C SER A 352 -33.23 -5.46 -26.61
N ASN A 353 -33.24 -6.73 -27.04
CA ASN A 353 -32.10 -7.64 -26.85
C ASN A 353 -30.82 -7.17 -27.56
N THR A 354 -30.95 -6.33 -28.57
CA THR A 354 -29.83 -5.72 -29.30
C THR A 354 -29.66 -4.23 -29.01
N GLY A 355 -30.48 -3.69 -28.10
CA GLY A 355 -30.49 -2.29 -27.74
C GLY A 355 -29.36 -1.88 -26.80
N ASN A 356 -29.43 -0.63 -26.35
CA ASN A 356 -28.49 -0.05 -25.42
C ASN A 356 -28.76 -0.59 -24.02
N HIS A 357 -27.78 -1.23 -23.40
CA HIS A 357 -27.97 -1.80 -22.06
C HIS A 357 -26.69 -1.84 -21.24
N PHE A 358 -26.90 -1.79 -19.93
CA PHE A 358 -25.92 -2.06 -18.90
C PHE A 358 -26.35 -3.33 -18.13
N HIS A 359 -25.39 -4.18 -17.83
CA HIS A 359 -25.57 -5.35 -16.98
C HIS A 359 -24.31 -5.57 -16.14
N PHE A 360 -24.49 -5.73 -14.83
CA PHE A 360 -23.44 -6.11 -13.90
C PHE A 360 -23.93 -7.24 -13.01
N GLN A 361 -23.28 -8.40 -13.07
CA GLN A 361 -23.68 -9.60 -12.33
C GLN A 361 -22.60 -9.99 -11.32
N THR A 362 -22.94 -9.89 -10.05
CA THR A 362 -22.10 -10.34 -8.93
C THR A 362 -22.45 -11.78 -8.55
N SER A 363 -21.72 -12.36 -7.59
CA SER A 363 -22.03 -13.69 -7.05
C SER A 363 -23.37 -13.76 -6.30
N THR A 364 -23.90 -12.63 -5.82
CA THR A 364 -25.10 -12.58 -4.98
C THR A 364 -26.30 -11.92 -5.64
N THR A 365 -26.08 -11.05 -6.64
CA THR A 365 -27.14 -10.29 -7.30
C THR A 365 -26.74 -9.80 -8.70
N THR A 366 -27.72 -9.41 -9.50
CA THR A 366 -27.54 -8.73 -10.78
C THR A 366 -28.08 -7.30 -10.71
N TYR A 367 -27.49 -6.39 -11.49
CA TYR A 367 -27.93 -5.02 -11.72
C TYR A 367 -28.09 -4.80 -13.22
N MET A 368 -29.22 -4.27 -13.66
CA MET A 368 -29.53 -4.08 -15.08
C MET A 368 -30.08 -2.70 -15.37
N SER A 369 -29.90 -2.21 -16.59
CA SER A 369 -30.57 -1.00 -17.10
C SER A 369 -32.06 -1.20 -17.44
N ARG A 370 -32.76 -1.96 -16.60
CA ARG A 370 -34.20 -2.19 -16.63
C ARG A 370 -34.68 -2.59 -15.23
N PHE A 371 -35.94 -2.29 -14.92
CA PHE A 371 -36.56 -2.67 -13.66
C PHE A 371 -37.99 -3.16 -13.91
N ALA A 372 -38.48 -4.02 -13.00
CA ALA A 372 -39.83 -4.56 -13.06
C ALA A 372 -40.75 -3.81 -12.08
N ASP A 373 -41.90 -3.40 -12.59
CA ASP A 373 -43.08 -3.09 -11.79
C ASP A 373 -43.98 -4.33 -11.74
N PRO A 374 -44.39 -4.83 -10.55
CA PRO A 374 -45.20 -6.04 -10.43
C PRO A 374 -46.55 -5.99 -11.15
N GLU A 375 -47.10 -4.78 -11.36
CA GLU A 375 -48.43 -4.58 -11.94
C GLU A 375 -48.36 -4.21 -13.42
N VAL A 376 -47.33 -3.46 -13.82
CA VAL A 376 -47.25 -2.88 -15.17
C VAL A 376 -46.23 -3.57 -16.07
N GLY A 377 -45.23 -4.26 -15.51
CA GLY A 377 -44.22 -4.99 -16.25
C GLY A 377 -42.85 -4.30 -16.28
N LEU A 378 -42.08 -4.53 -17.35
CA LEU A 378 -40.66 -4.14 -17.42
C LEU A 378 -40.50 -2.75 -18.06
N PHE A 379 -39.64 -1.94 -17.46
CA PHE A 379 -39.30 -0.59 -17.94
C PHE A 379 -37.79 -0.45 -18.17
N PRO A 380 -37.36 0.33 -19.18
CA PRO A 380 -35.96 0.71 -19.29
C PRO A 380 -35.59 1.65 -18.13
N SER A 381 -34.36 1.54 -17.63
CA SER A 381 -33.85 2.50 -16.65
C SER A 381 -33.63 3.87 -17.28
N GLY A 382 -33.72 4.94 -16.48
CA GLY A 382 -33.22 6.26 -16.86
C GLY A 382 -31.69 6.33 -16.88
N GLY A 383 -31.16 7.49 -17.26
CA GLY A 383 -29.74 7.71 -17.49
C GLY A 383 -29.33 7.48 -18.95
N GLN A 384 -28.02 7.42 -19.20
CA GLN A 384 -27.50 7.41 -20.57
C GLN A 384 -26.10 6.79 -20.68
N ILE A 385 -25.77 6.28 -21.86
CA ILE A 385 -24.42 5.96 -22.31
C ILE A 385 -23.91 7.14 -23.13
N ASN A 386 -22.78 7.71 -22.77
CA ASN A 386 -22.16 8.83 -23.48
C ASN A 386 -20.81 8.40 -24.03
N ILE A 387 -20.72 8.29 -25.35
CA ILE A 387 -19.50 7.92 -26.07
C ILE A 387 -18.80 9.20 -26.50
N THR A 388 -17.62 9.44 -25.91
CA THR A 388 -16.84 10.66 -26.15
C THR A 388 -15.76 10.46 -27.21
N LYS A 389 -15.34 9.22 -27.46
CA LYS A 389 -14.32 8.87 -28.43
C LYS A 389 -14.57 7.51 -29.05
N LEU A 390 -14.38 7.43 -30.37
CA LEU A 390 -14.31 6.20 -31.18
C LEU A 390 -13.29 6.42 -32.30
N SER A 391 -12.02 6.57 -31.92
CA SER A 391 -10.95 6.89 -32.86
C SER A 391 -9.61 6.34 -32.38
N ASN A 392 -8.68 6.16 -33.31
CA ASN A 392 -7.32 5.65 -33.04
C ASN A 392 -7.33 4.29 -32.33
N GLY A 393 -8.21 3.38 -32.75
CA GLY A 393 -8.30 2.03 -32.19
C GLY A 393 -8.76 1.99 -30.73
N ARG A 394 -9.41 3.04 -30.22
CA ARG A 394 -9.97 3.08 -28.86
C ARG A 394 -11.36 3.70 -28.82
N ALA A 395 -12.15 3.24 -27.86
CA ALA A 395 -13.35 3.94 -27.44
C ALA A 395 -13.22 4.41 -25.98
N GLU A 396 -13.78 5.58 -25.71
CA GLU A 396 -13.89 6.16 -24.37
C GLU A 396 -15.31 6.69 -24.18
N GLY A 397 -15.80 6.60 -22.95
CA GLY A 397 -17.13 7.05 -22.62
C GLY A 397 -17.46 6.95 -21.13
N THR A 398 -18.65 7.43 -20.80
CA THR A 398 -19.25 7.36 -19.48
C THR A 398 -20.64 6.75 -19.56
N PHE A 399 -21.15 6.21 -18.47
CA PHE A 399 -22.52 5.74 -18.37
C PHE A 399 -23.12 6.09 -17.01
N THR A 400 -24.42 6.33 -16.97
CA THR A 400 -25.22 6.54 -15.75
C THR A 400 -26.53 5.78 -15.87
N VAL A 401 -26.96 5.11 -14.80
CA VAL A 401 -28.22 4.37 -14.70
C VAL A 401 -28.91 4.84 -13.42
N THR A 402 -30.07 5.50 -13.53
CA THR A 402 -30.76 6.08 -12.35
C THR A 402 -31.67 5.09 -11.62
N ASP A 403 -32.23 4.14 -12.36
CA ASP A 403 -33.19 3.15 -11.85
C ASP A 403 -32.73 1.74 -12.23
N ALA A 404 -31.48 1.40 -11.89
CA ALA A 404 -30.93 0.08 -12.15
C ALA A 404 -31.70 -0.97 -11.35
N GLY A 405 -32.46 -1.83 -12.04
CA GLY A 405 -33.18 -2.92 -11.40
C GLY A 405 -32.20 -3.97 -10.89
N TYR A 406 -32.43 -4.49 -9.69
CA TYR A 406 -31.56 -5.51 -9.10
C TYR A 406 -32.32 -6.57 -8.32
N GLY A 407 -31.65 -7.69 -8.09
CA GLY A 407 -32.21 -8.88 -7.45
C GLY A 407 -32.93 -9.81 -8.44
N PRO A 408 -33.48 -10.94 -7.95
CA PRO A 408 -34.00 -12.01 -8.80
C PRO A 408 -35.21 -11.59 -9.67
N THR A 409 -35.96 -10.58 -9.21
CA THR A 409 -37.16 -10.07 -9.89
C THR A 409 -36.98 -8.68 -10.49
N LEU A 410 -35.83 -8.03 -10.31
CA LEU A 410 -35.54 -6.66 -10.74
C LEU A 410 -36.53 -5.60 -10.23
N THR A 411 -37.25 -5.88 -9.14
CA THR A 411 -38.23 -4.95 -8.54
C THR A 411 -37.59 -3.93 -7.61
N SER A 412 -36.38 -4.22 -7.10
CA SER A 412 -35.59 -3.27 -6.32
C SER A 412 -34.77 -2.39 -7.26
N LYS A 413 -34.55 -1.12 -6.92
CA LYS A 413 -33.85 -0.14 -7.76
C LYS A 413 -32.65 0.46 -7.03
N THR A 414 -31.61 0.77 -7.78
CA THR A 414 -30.43 1.51 -7.31
C THR A 414 -29.85 2.37 -8.43
N THR A 415 -28.74 3.05 -8.17
CA THR A 415 -27.99 3.78 -9.20
C THR A 415 -26.73 3.00 -9.59
N ALA A 416 -26.32 3.16 -10.85
CA ALA A 416 -25.01 2.75 -11.33
C ALA A 416 -24.39 3.87 -12.16
N SER A 417 -23.09 4.06 -12.07
CA SER A 417 -22.38 5.01 -12.93
C SER A 417 -20.95 4.58 -13.16
N GLY A 418 -20.36 5.04 -14.25
CA GLY A 418 -18.98 4.68 -14.55
C GLY A 418 -18.43 5.34 -15.79
N LYS A 419 -17.18 5.00 -16.06
CA LYS A 419 -16.43 5.43 -17.25
C LYS A 419 -15.53 4.30 -17.72
N PHE A 420 -15.13 4.35 -18.98
CA PHE A 420 -14.28 3.32 -19.55
C PHE A 420 -13.33 3.89 -20.60
N SER A 421 -12.25 3.16 -20.84
CA SER A 421 -11.37 3.32 -21.99
C SER A 421 -10.94 1.94 -22.45
N ALA A 422 -11.29 1.56 -23.67
CA ALA A 422 -10.96 0.23 -24.18
C ALA A 422 -10.55 0.23 -25.65
N LYS A 423 -9.73 -0.76 -26.02
CA LYS A 423 -9.30 -1.03 -27.39
C LYS A 423 -10.53 -1.33 -28.22
N LEU A 424 -10.66 -0.67 -29.37
CA LEU A 424 -11.70 -0.95 -30.33
C LEU A 424 -11.17 -2.00 -31.31
N ASN A 425 -11.79 -3.18 -31.32
CA ASN A 425 -11.46 -4.22 -32.27
C ASN A 425 -12.31 -4.00 -33.53
N GLU A 426 -11.69 -3.52 -34.61
CA GLU A 426 -12.31 -3.54 -35.93
C GLU A 426 -12.29 -5.00 -36.43
N GLN A 427 -13.47 -5.55 -36.71
CA GLN A 427 -13.60 -6.85 -37.38
C GLN A 427 -13.37 -6.70 -38.88
#